data_AF-A0A924NIV8-F1
#
_entry.id   AF-A0A924NIV8-F1
#
_cell.length_a   1.000
_cell.length_b   1.000
_cell.length_c   1.000
_cell.angle_alpha   90.00
_cell.angle_beta   90.00
_cell.angle_gamma   90.00
#
_symmetry.space_group_name_H-M   'P 1'
#
loop_
_entity.id
_entity.type
_entity.pdbx_description
1 polymer ?
#
loop_
_entity_poly.entity_id
_entity_poly.type
_entity_poly.pdbx_seq_one_letter_code
_entity_poly.pdbx_strand_id
1 'polypeptide(L)'
;DGQQIMKILCSDHKVSMSPYFMRPGFAFGGSCLPKDVRALRSIAADINVASPLLDAVLVANAEQINRAERMIHASGSTSVGMVGISFKPGTDDMRESPLAELASRLIDSGITLTVYDPFVHEAYANDMSAAGRGNDYNIDLKDRLVPTIAELLAKSDIVLVGNKYDETIEALQAAVADRLVIDLARIMPGAKSGGSYQGICW
;
A
#
# COMPACT_ATOMS: atom_id res chain seq x y z
N ASP A 1 33.48 12.71 3.35
CA ASP A 1 33.24 13.05 4.77
C ASP A 1 31.75 12.89 5.07
N GLY A 2 31.38 12.06 6.05
CA GLY A 2 29.98 11.85 6.43
C GLY A 2 29.29 13.09 7.01
N GLN A 3 30.06 14.00 7.64
CA GLN A 3 29.52 15.26 8.18
C GLN A 3 29.01 16.17 7.06
N GLN A 4 29.70 16.22 5.92
CA GLN A 4 29.29 17.01 4.77
C GLN A 4 27.99 16.47 4.15
N ILE A 5 27.84 15.15 4.07
CA ILE A 5 26.61 14.50 3.59
C ILE A 5 25.44 14.85 4.51
N MET A 6 25.61 14.69 5.82
CA MET A 6 24.55 14.98 6.79
C MET A 6 24.19 16.47 6.83
N LYS A 7 25.15 17.38 6.62
CA LYS A 7 24.86 18.81 6.49
C LYS A 7 23.91 19.11 5.31
N ILE A 8 24.06 18.41 4.19
CA ILE A 8 23.19 18.57 3.02
C ILE A 8 21.80 17.98 3.32
N LEU A 9 21.73 16.75 3.83
CA LEU A 9 20.45 16.10 4.15
C LEU A 9 19.66 16.88 5.20
N CYS A 10 20.30 17.36 6.26
CA CYS A 10 19.65 18.14 7.30
C CYS A 10 19.25 19.56 6.87
N SER A 11 19.70 20.04 5.70
CA SER A 11 19.27 21.34 5.15
C SER A 11 17.90 21.29 4.46
N ASP A 12 17.38 20.09 4.17
CA ASP A 12 16.07 19.89 3.58
C ASP A 12 14.98 19.77 4.65
N HIS A 13 14.25 20.88 4.85
CA HIS A 13 13.10 20.95 5.74
C HIS A 13 11.77 20.54 5.09
N LYS A 14 11.76 20.18 3.80
CA LYS A 14 10.54 19.77 3.09
C LYS A 14 10.31 18.26 3.19
N VAL A 15 11.36 17.48 3.05
CA VAL A 15 11.29 16.01 3.07
C VAL A 15 12.11 15.43 4.23
N SER A 16 13.42 15.68 4.23
CA SER A 16 14.36 14.98 5.12
C SER A 16 14.11 15.29 6.61
N MET A 17 13.92 16.57 6.95
CA MET A 17 13.68 17.05 8.32
C MET A 17 12.20 17.41 8.57
N SER A 18 11.27 16.87 7.78
CA SER A 18 9.84 17.15 7.90
C SER A 18 9.07 15.96 8.50
N PRO A 19 7.86 16.17 9.05
CA PRO A 19 7.03 15.09 9.58
C PRO A 19 6.37 14.22 8.48
N TYR A 20 6.63 14.50 7.20
CA TYR A 20 5.90 13.89 6.08
C TYR A 20 5.92 12.36 6.10
N PHE A 21 7.10 11.78 6.37
CA PHE A 21 7.31 10.32 6.43
C PHE A 21 7.19 9.74 7.85
N MET A 22 6.79 10.54 8.85
CA MET A 22 6.66 10.12 10.25
C MET A 22 5.23 9.64 10.60
N ARG A 23 4.42 9.32 9.59
CA ARG A 23 3.03 8.89 9.76
C ARG A 23 2.98 7.35 9.81
N PRO A 24 2.48 6.74 10.91
CA PRO A 24 2.26 5.29 10.95
C PRO A 24 1.29 4.87 9.85
N GLY A 25 1.58 3.74 9.20
CA GLY A 25 0.80 3.27 8.07
C GLY A 25 1.39 1.99 7.48
N PHE A 26 1.11 1.78 6.20
CA PHE A 26 1.55 0.59 5.49
C PHE A 26 3.02 0.63 5.04
N ALA A 27 3.43 -0.42 4.34
CA ALA A 27 4.72 -0.53 3.69
C ALA A 27 4.94 0.61 2.66
N PHE A 28 6.18 1.05 2.51
CA PHE A 28 6.60 1.87 1.37
C PHE A 28 6.87 1.00 0.15
N GLY A 29 6.74 1.59 -1.03
CA GLY A 29 7.01 0.95 -2.31
C GLY A 29 7.42 1.95 -3.37
N GLY A 30 7.04 1.65 -4.61
CA GLY A 30 7.34 2.48 -5.77
C GLY A 30 8.75 2.26 -6.29
N SER A 31 9.02 2.81 -7.46
CA SER A 31 10.25 2.50 -8.19
C SER A 31 11.57 2.97 -7.58
N CYS A 32 11.57 3.74 -6.47
CA CYS A 32 12.79 4.35 -5.92
C CYS A 32 13.22 3.79 -4.55
N LEU A 33 12.38 3.91 -3.52
CA LEU A 33 12.83 3.62 -2.14
C LEU A 33 13.31 2.18 -1.95
N PRO A 34 12.58 1.13 -2.40
CA PRO A 34 13.04 -0.25 -2.22
C PRO A 34 14.36 -0.52 -2.95
N LYS A 35 14.49 -0.08 -4.21
CA LYS A 35 15.71 -0.25 -5.00
C LYS A 35 16.90 0.51 -4.40
N ASP A 36 16.70 1.71 -3.90
CA ASP A 36 17.78 2.56 -3.40
C ASP A 36 18.30 2.06 -2.06
N VAL A 37 17.42 1.56 -1.18
CA VAL A 37 17.83 0.88 0.06
C VAL A 37 18.61 -0.40 -0.25
N ARG A 38 18.12 -1.23 -1.19
CA ARG A 38 18.82 -2.45 -1.62
C ARG A 38 20.18 -2.15 -2.24
N ALA A 39 20.26 -1.11 -3.08
CA ALA A 39 21.52 -0.68 -3.70
C ALA A 39 22.53 -0.17 -2.66
N LEU A 40 22.12 0.70 -1.74
CA LEU A 40 23.01 1.22 -0.70
C LEU A 40 23.53 0.11 0.22
N ARG A 41 22.66 -0.84 0.58
CA ARG A 41 23.01 -2.05 1.32
C ARG A 41 24.04 -2.89 0.56
N SER A 42 23.86 -3.10 -0.75
CA SER A 42 24.80 -3.85 -1.59
C SER A 42 26.17 -3.17 -1.64
N ILE A 43 26.19 -1.86 -1.87
CA ILE A 43 27.43 -1.07 -1.90
C ILE A 43 28.16 -1.17 -0.57
N ALA A 44 27.45 -1.09 0.57
CA ALA A 44 28.05 -1.26 1.89
C ALA A 44 28.68 -2.66 2.06
N ALA A 45 28.00 -3.72 1.61
CA ALA A 45 28.52 -5.07 1.64
C ALA A 45 29.78 -5.24 0.78
N ASP A 46 29.82 -4.65 -0.43
CA ASP A 46 30.96 -4.72 -1.35
C ASP A 46 32.24 -4.12 -0.74
N ILE A 47 32.10 -3.14 0.16
CA ILE A 47 33.21 -2.52 0.89
C ILE A 47 33.36 -3.06 2.33
N ASN A 48 32.72 -4.19 2.65
CA ASN A 48 32.76 -4.86 3.95
C ASN A 48 32.28 -3.98 5.13
N VAL A 49 31.33 -3.08 4.88
CA VAL A 49 30.66 -2.27 5.91
C VAL A 49 29.31 -2.89 6.25
N ALA A 50 29.15 -3.31 7.50
CA ALA A 50 27.88 -3.78 8.01
C ALA A 50 26.85 -2.63 8.07
N SER A 51 25.61 -2.90 7.60
CA SER A 51 24.53 -1.90 7.55
C SER A 51 23.21 -2.41 8.16
N PRO A 52 23.22 -2.83 9.45
CA PRO A 52 22.08 -3.50 10.08
C PRO A 52 20.79 -2.67 10.09
N LEU A 53 20.88 -1.33 10.07
CA LEU A 53 19.70 -0.47 9.97
C LEU A 53 19.02 -0.59 8.61
N LEU A 54 19.78 -0.72 7.51
CA LEU A 54 19.21 -0.89 6.17
C LEU A 54 18.54 -2.27 6.03
N ASP A 55 19.13 -3.31 6.63
CA ASP A 55 18.50 -4.64 6.74
C ASP A 55 17.16 -4.55 7.49
N ALA A 56 17.17 -3.91 8.66
CA ALA A 56 15.97 -3.77 9.49
C ALA A 56 14.84 -3.01 8.79
N VAL A 57 15.16 -1.99 7.99
CA VAL A 57 14.16 -1.25 7.21
C VAL A 57 13.43 -2.17 6.22
N LEU A 58 14.15 -3.02 5.49
CA LEU A 58 13.54 -3.95 4.52
C LEU A 58 12.69 -5.01 5.23
N VAL A 59 13.19 -5.56 6.35
CA VAL A 59 12.44 -6.53 7.17
C VAL A 59 11.15 -5.91 7.73
N ALA A 60 11.24 -4.72 8.30
CA ALA A 60 10.08 -4.01 8.84
C ALA A 60 9.04 -3.68 7.74
N ASN A 61 9.49 -3.34 6.54
CA ASN A 61 8.61 -3.07 5.41
C ASN A 61 7.82 -4.31 4.98
N ALA A 62 8.50 -5.46 4.83
CA ALA A 62 7.86 -6.73 4.51
C ALA A 62 6.88 -7.17 5.62
N GLU A 63 7.21 -6.91 6.89
CA GLU A 63 6.34 -7.28 8.00
C GLU A 63 5.04 -6.47 8.05
N GLN A 64 5.00 -5.25 7.50
CA GLN A 64 3.74 -4.51 7.34
C GLN A 64 2.81 -5.21 6.34
N ILE A 65 3.35 -5.75 5.24
CA ILE A 65 2.59 -6.54 4.26
C ILE A 65 2.04 -7.81 4.93
N ASN A 66 2.90 -8.54 5.64
CA ASN A 66 2.49 -9.74 6.40
C ASN A 66 1.41 -9.41 7.45
N ARG A 67 1.48 -8.25 8.09
CA ARG A 67 0.49 -7.80 9.06
C ARG A 67 -0.87 -7.56 8.41
N ALA A 68 -0.92 -6.86 7.27
CA ALA A 68 -2.17 -6.64 6.55
C ALA A 68 -2.78 -7.97 6.06
N GLU A 69 -1.95 -8.87 5.53
CA GLU A 69 -2.36 -10.22 5.11
C GLU A 69 -3.00 -11.00 6.28
N ARG A 70 -2.35 -11.01 7.46
CA ARG A 70 -2.91 -11.65 8.66
C ARG A 70 -4.21 -11.02 9.14
N MET A 71 -4.36 -9.70 9.06
CA MET A 71 -5.61 -9.02 9.42
C MET A 71 -6.77 -9.48 8.53
N ILE A 72 -6.51 -9.63 7.23
CA ILE A 72 -7.50 -10.12 6.26
C ILE A 72 -7.86 -11.57 6.55
N HIS A 73 -6.87 -12.46 6.74
CA HIS A 73 -7.16 -13.85 7.08
C HIS A 73 -7.89 -14.02 8.41
N ALA A 74 -7.57 -13.20 9.42
CA ALA A 74 -8.25 -13.22 10.70
C ALA A 74 -9.73 -12.82 10.62
N SER A 75 -10.16 -12.14 9.55
CA SER A 75 -11.58 -11.84 9.32
C SER A 75 -12.41 -13.08 8.95
N GLY A 76 -11.77 -14.14 8.44
CA GLY A 76 -12.45 -15.31 7.89
C GLY A 76 -13.16 -15.07 6.56
N SER A 77 -13.08 -13.86 5.98
CA SER A 77 -13.70 -13.53 4.71
C SER A 77 -12.95 -14.14 3.52
N THR A 78 -13.69 -14.59 2.52
CA THR A 78 -13.17 -15.01 1.21
C THR A 78 -13.41 -13.96 0.12
N SER A 79 -14.05 -12.83 0.44
CA SER A 79 -14.33 -11.73 -0.49
C SER A 79 -13.84 -10.39 0.07
N VAL A 80 -12.89 -9.78 -0.63
CA VAL A 80 -12.23 -8.54 -0.20
C VAL A 80 -12.32 -7.48 -1.30
N GLY A 81 -12.81 -6.30 -0.91
CA GLY A 81 -12.74 -5.09 -1.72
C GLY A 81 -11.50 -4.30 -1.36
N MET A 82 -10.58 -4.08 -2.29
CA MET A 82 -9.34 -3.33 -2.07
C MET A 82 -9.42 -1.95 -2.72
N VAL A 83 -9.30 -0.90 -1.91
CA VAL A 83 -9.22 0.49 -2.35
C VAL A 83 -7.76 0.88 -2.54
N GLY A 84 -7.35 1.02 -3.79
CA GLY A 84 -5.98 1.28 -4.23
C GLY A 84 -5.22 0.01 -4.59
N ILE A 85 -4.39 0.08 -5.65
CA ILE A 85 -3.46 -0.99 -6.04
C ILE A 85 -2.10 -0.43 -6.49
N SER A 86 -2.09 0.81 -6.98
CA SER A 86 -0.88 1.61 -7.23
C SER A 86 -0.09 1.85 -5.93
N PHE A 87 1.22 2.13 -6.05
CA PHE A 87 2.07 2.27 -4.86
C PHE A 87 1.75 3.50 -3.98
N LYS A 88 1.02 4.47 -4.54
CA LYS A 88 0.52 5.68 -3.85
C LYS A 88 -0.71 6.22 -4.59
N PRO A 89 -1.58 7.01 -3.94
CA PRO A 89 -2.69 7.66 -4.63
C PRO A 89 -2.20 8.62 -5.73
N GLY A 90 -3.03 8.80 -6.77
CA GLY A 90 -2.79 9.78 -7.83
C GLY A 90 -1.90 9.31 -8.98
N THR A 91 -1.66 8.01 -9.12
CA THR A 91 -0.84 7.43 -10.20
C THR A 91 -1.31 6.03 -10.55
N ASP A 92 -1.02 5.59 -11.77
CA ASP A 92 -1.21 4.23 -12.27
C ASP A 92 0.03 3.34 -12.09
N ASP A 93 1.13 3.86 -11.52
CA ASP A 93 2.39 3.13 -11.37
C ASP A 93 2.27 2.03 -10.30
N MET A 94 2.49 0.78 -10.71
CA MET A 94 2.41 -0.40 -9.85
C MET A 94 3.79 -0.99 -9.52
N ARG A 95 4.88 -0.42 -10.04
CA ARG A 95 6.25 -0.92 -9.78
C ARG A 95 6.53 -0.96 -8.29
N GLU A 96 6.88 -2.15 -7.78
CA GLU A 96 7.11 -2.41 -6.36
C GLU A 96 5.98 -1.88 -5.46
N SER A 97 4.73 -1.99 -5.91
CA SER A 97 3.57 -1.67 -5.07
C SER A 97 3.36 -2.76 -4.01
N PRO A 98 3.38 -2.42 -2.71
CA PRO A 98 3.10 -3.38 -1.64
C PRO A 98 1.63 -3.82 -1.64
N LEU A 99 0.73 -3.02 -2.22
CA LEU A 99 -0.67 -3.39 -2.39
C LEU A 99 -0.83 -4.44 -3.50
N ALA A 100 -0.05 -4.35 -4.58
CA ALA A 100 -0.01 -5.37 -5.63
C ALA A 100 0.57 -6.70 -5.11
N GLU A 101 1.64 -6.62 -4.31
CA GLU A 101 2.20 -7.80 -3.63
C GLU A 101 1.17 -8.46 -2.72
N LEU A 102 0.52 -7.67 -1.85
CA LEU A 102 -0.55 -8.16 -0.99
C LEU A 102 -1.69 -8.78 -1.80
N ALA A 103 -2.16 -8.10 -2.86
CA ALA A 103 -3.21 -8.62 -3.74
C ALA A 103 -2.85 -10.01 -4.32
N SER A 104 -1.62 -10.19 -4.79
CA SER A 104 -1.14 -11.49 -5.28
C SER A 104 -1.27 -12.58 -4.23
N ARG A 105 -0.76 -12.33 -3.01
CA ARG A 105 -0.80 -13.32 -1.91
C ARG A 105 -2.23 -13.68 -1.49
N LEU A 106 -3.13 -12.69 -1.47
CA LEU A 106 -4.54 -12.92 -1.16
C LEU A 106 -5.20 -13.77 -2.25
N ILE A 107 -4.95 -13.48 -3.52
CA ILE A 107 -5.48 -14.27 -4.64
C ILE A 107 -4.94 -15.71 -4.59
N ASP A 108 -3.64 -15.88 -4.36
CA ASP A 108 -2.97 -17.19 -4.27
C ASP A 108 -3.50 -18.03 -3.10
N SER A 109 -3.98 -17.38 -2.03
CA SER A 109 -4.63 -18.04 -0.89
C SER A 109 -6.14 -18.26 -1.07
N GLY A 110 -6.68 -17.97 -2.25
CA GLY A 110 -8.07 -18.25 -2.63
C GLY A 110 -9.07 -17.12 -2.30
N ILE A 111 -8.60 -15.92 -1.96
CA ILE A 111 -9.48 -14.77 -1.73
C ILE A 111 -9.95 -14.20 -3.08
N THR A 112 -11.26 -13.98 -3.18
CA THR A 112 -11.86 -13.22 -4.26
C THR A 112 -11.62 -11.73 -4.04
N LEU A 113 -10.77 -11.14 -4.88
CA LEU A 113 -10.40 -9.74 -4.78
C LEU A 113 -11.13 -8.88 -5.83
N THR A 114 -11.78 -7.80 -5.38
CA THR A 114 -12.32 -6.71 -6.20
C THR A 114 -11.53 -5.44 -5.90
N VAL A 115 -11.09 -4.70 -6.92
CA VAL A 115 -10.16 -3.57 -6.77
C VAL A 115 -10.78 -2.28 -7.29
N TYR A 116 -10.69 -1.21 -6.52
CA TYR A 116 -10.99 0.14 -6.97
C TYR A 116 -9.72 0.98 -6.89
N ASP A 117 -9.19 1.41 -8.03
CA ASP A 117 -8.14 2.41 -8.13
C ASP A 117 -8.44 3.28 -9.36
N PRO A 118 -8.88 4.54 -9.19
CA PRO A 118 -9.42 5.34 -10.28
C PRO A 118 -8.38 5.62 -11.37
N PHE A 119 -7.11 5.81 -10.99
CA PHE A 119 -6.04 6.13 -11.93
C PHE A 119 -5.59 4.90 -12.72
N VAL A 120 -5.52 3.74 -12.06
CA VAL A 120 -5.22 2.47 -12.75
C VAL A 120 -6.38 2.07 -13.66
N HIS A 121 -7.63 2.19 -13.18
CA HIS A 121 -8.81 1.94 -14.00
C HIS A 121 -8.85 2.85 -15.24
N GLU A 122 -8.60 4.15 -15.08
CA GLU A 122 -8.52 5.10 -16.21
C GLU A 122 -7.42 4.73 -17.21
N ALA A 123 -6.25 4.30 -16.73
CA ALA A 123 -5.16 3.87 -17.61
C ALA A 123 -5.53 2.65 -18.45
N TYR A 124 -6.19 1.64 -17.86
CA TYR A 124 -6.69 0.48 -18.59
C TYR A 124 -7.84 0.82 -19.54
N ALA A 125 -8.77 1.70 -19.12
CA ALA A 125 -9.92 2.09 -19.93
C ALA A 125 -9.53 2.88 -21.20
N ASN A 126 -8.43 3.62 -21.14
CA ASN A 126 -7.90 4.40 -22.26
C ASN A 126 -6.81 3.66 -23.07
N ASP A 127 -6.61 2.36 -22.84
CA ASP A 127 -5.56 1.54 -23.48
C ASP A 127 -4.17 2.20 -23.44
N MET A 128 -3.83 2.84 -22.33
CA MET A 128 -2.54 3.50 -22.18
C MET A 128 -1.42 2.46 -22.26
N SER A 129 -0.38 2.74 -23.06
CA SER A 129 0.76 1.82 -23.24
C SER A 129 1.49 1.45 -21.94
N ALA A 130 1.35 2.25 -20.89
CA ALA A 130 1.91 2.02 -19.56
C ALA A 130 0.89 1.48 -18.54
N ALA A 131 -0.35 1.18 -18.95
CA ALA A 131 -1.36 0.63 -18.04
C ALA A 131 -0.85 -0.68 -17.42
N GLY A 132 -0.94 -0.78 -16.09
CA GLY A 132 -0.41 -1.93 -15.34
C GLY A 132 1.12 -2.00 -15.30
N ARG A 133 1.83 -0.91 -15.61
CA ARG A 133 3.30 -0.88 -15.53
C ARG A 133 3.79 -1.29 -14.15
N GLY A 134 4.63 -2.31 -14.12
CA GLY A 134 5.20 -2.85 -12.88
C GLY A 134 4.27 -3.77 -12.12
N ASN A 135 3.14 -4.16 -12.71
CA ASN A 135 2.40 -5.31 -12.25
C ASN A 135 3.14 -6.60 -12.67
N ASP A 136 4.21 -6.91 -11.94
CA ASP A 136 4.96 -8.16 -12.11
C ASP A 136 4.23 -9.36 -11.48
N TYR A 137 3.06 -9.11 -10.88
CA TYR A 137 2.20 -10.10 -10.26
C TYR A 137 1.11 -10.55 -11.25
N ASN A 138 0.93 -11.87 -11.40
CA ASN A 138 -0.12 -12.44 -12.25
C ASN A 138 -1.48 -12.42 -11.54
N ILE A 139 -2.03 -11.22 -11.34
CA ILE A 139 -3.25 -11.00 -10.54
C ILE A 139 -4.52 -10.83 -11.38
N ASP A 140 -4.44 -10.94 -12.71
CA ASP A 140 -5.56 -10.71 -13.64
C ASP A 140 -6.31 -9.39 -13.34
N LEU A 141 -5.55 -8.33 -13.10
CA LEU A 141 -6.05 -7.07 -12.51
C LEU A 141 -7.25 -6.48 -13.28
N LYS A 142 -7.22 -6.56 -14.62
CA LYS A 142 -8.28 -6.01 -15.47
C LYS A 142 -9.66 -6.59 -15.14
N ASP A 143 -9.74 -7.86 -14.79
CA ASP A 143 -10.99 -8.56 -14.46
C ASP A 143 -11.48 -8.26 -13.04
N ARG A 144 -10.62 -7.65 -12.22
CA ARG A 144 -10.87 -7.33 -10.81
C ARG A 144 -11.17 -5.84 -10.59
N LEU A 145 -10.79 -4.98 -11.53
CA LEU A 145 -11.01 -3.54 -11.44
C LEU A 145 -12.50 -3.20 -11.58
N VAL A 146 -12.99 -2.33 -10.70
CA VAL A 146 -14.32 -1.72 -10.79
C VAL A 146 -14.23 -0.20 -10.86
N PRO A 147 -15.10 0.46 -11.64
CA PRO A 147 -15.07 1.91 -11.86
C PRO A 147 -15.51 2.74 -10.65
N THR A 148 -16.23 2.16 -9.68
CA THR A 148 -16.83 2.92 -8.58
C THR A 148 -16.65 2.23 -7.23
N ILE A 149 -16.57 3.05 -6.17
CA ILE A 149 -16.56 2.56 -4.80
C ILE A 149 -17.85 1.80 -4.45
N ALA A 150 -19.00 2.23 -4.99
CA ALA A 150 -20.28 1.55 -4.76
C ALA A 150 -20.27 0.11 -5.29
N GLU A 151 -19.67 -0.11 -6.46
CA GLU A 151 -19.57 -1.44 -7.05
C GLU A 151 -18.57 -2.34 -6.29
N LEU A 152 -17.46 -1.76 -5.80
CA LEU A 152 -16.56 -2.47 -4.88
C LEU A 152 -17.30 -2.93 -3.63
N LEU A 153 -18.03 -2.02 -3.00
CA LEU A 153 -18.80 -2.30 -1.78
C LEU A 153 -19.92 -3.33 -2.02
N ALA A 154 -20.51 -3.37 -3.21
CA ALA A 154 -21.53 -4.37 -3.54
C ALA A 154 -20.97 -5.78 -3.77
N LYS A 155 -19.69 -5.90 -4.15
CA LYS A 155 -19.02 -7.16 -4.48
C LYS A 155 -18.13 -7.72 -3.37
N SER A 156 -18.03 -7.03 -2.22
CA SER A 156 -17.09 -7.37 -1.15
C SER A 156 -17.75 -7.53 0.21
N ASP A 157 -17.32 -8.56 0.95
CA ASP A 157 -17.77 -8.81 2.32
C ASP A 157 -17.01 -7.95 3.33
N ILE A 158 -15.73 -7.68 3.06
CA ILE A 158 -14.89 -6.75 3.84
C ILE A 158 -14.13 -5.80 2.91
N VAL A 159 -13.66 -4.69 3.46
CA VAL A 159 -12.92 -3.68 2.70
C VAL A 159 -11.52 -3.50 3.27
N LEU A 160 -10.52 -3.49 2.40
CA LEU A 160 -9.15 -3.08 2.68
C LEU A 160 -8.90 -1.71 2.04
N VAL A 161 -8.52 -0.72 2.85
CA VAL A 161 -8.19 0.62 2.38
C VAL A 161 -6.67 0.76 2.31
N GLY A 162 -6.11 0.59 1.12
CA GLY A 162 -4.68 0.69 0.83
C GLY A 162 -4.23 2.12 0.54
N ASN A 163 -4.95 2.80 -0.37
CA ASN A 163 -4.72 4.20 -0.72
C ASN A 163 -5.91 5.08 -0.27
N LYS A 164 -5.61 6.34 0.06
CA LYS A 164 -6.63 7.34 0.41
C LYS A 164 -7.04 8.13 -0.83
N TYR A 165 -8.31 8.03 -1.18
CA TYR A 165 -8.99 8.87 -2.18
C TYR A 165 -10.11 9.63 -1.48
N ASP A 166 -10.11 10.97 -1.57
CA ASP A 166 -11.01 11.82 -0.78
C ASP A 166 -12.49 11.55 -1.10
N GLU A 167 -12.79 11.24 -2.36
CA GLU A 167 -14.12 10.88 -2.86
C GLU A 167 -14.67 9.55 -2.31
N THR A 168 -13.81 8.70 -1.73
CA THR A 168 -14.23 7.40 -1.16
C THR A 168 -14.51 7.45 0.34
N ILE A 169 -14.06 8.50 1.03
CA ILE A 169 -14.04 8.54 2.51
C ILE A 169 -15.44 8.36 3.10
N GLU A 170 -16.43 9.11 2.60
CA GLU A 170 -17.80 9.06 3.14
C GLU A 170 -18.41 7.65 3.01
N ALA A 171 -18.26 7.04 1.84
CA ALA A 171 -18.76 5.68 1.58
C ALA A 171 -18.06 4.63 2.46
N LEU A 172 -16.73 4.75 2.63
CA LEU A 172 -15.94 3.85 3.47
C LEU A 172 -16.27 4.00 4.96
N GLN A 173 -16.51 5.22 5.43
CA GLN A 173 -16.96 5.49 6.80
C GLN A 173 -18.34 4.90 7.07
N ALA A 174 -19.27 5.05 6.12
CA ALA A 174 -20.59 4.46 6.22
C ALA A 174 -20.55 2.92 6.25
N ALA A 175 -19.64 2.31 5.47
CA ALA A 175 -19.47 0.85 5.42
C ALA A 175 -19.04 0.24 6.77
N VAL A 176 -18.40 0.99 7.67
CA VAL A 176 -18.05 0.50 9.01
C VAL A 176 -19.29 0.03 9.80
N ALA A 177 -20.48 0.56 9.49
CA ALA A 177 -21.71 0.18 10.18
C ALA A 177 -22.13 -1.28 9.93
N ASP A 178 -21.79 -1.84 8.76
CA ASP A 178 -22.29 -3.15 8.31
C ASP A 178 -21.21 -4.15 7.89
N ARG A 179 -19.95 -3.72 7.72
CA ARG A 179 -18.85 -4.61 7.35
C ARG A 179 -17.51 -4.21 7.96
N LEU A 180 -16.59 -5.16 8.00
CA LEU A 180 -15.23 -4.91 8.46
C LEU A 180 -14.47 -4.03 7.44
N VAL A 181 -13.90 -2.94 7.93
CA VAL A 181 -12.98 -2.06 7.19
C VAL A 181 -11.60 -2.12 7.82
N ILE A 182 -10.63 -2.63 7.07
CA ILE A 182 -9.21 -2.65 7.43
C ILE A 182 -8.54 -1.43 6.78
N ASP A 183 -8.08 -0.47 7.58
CA ASP A 183 -7.53 0.79 7.12
C ASP A 183 -6.00 0.84 7.27
N LEU A 184 -5.32 0.93 6.14
CA LEU A 184 -3.86 1.06 6.04
C LEU A 184 -3.42 2.53 5.81
N ALA A 185 -4.36 3.42 5.49
CA ALA A 185 -4.13 4.78 4.98
C ALA A 185 -4.61 5.90 5.93
N ARG A 186 -5.26 5.56 7.05
CA ARG A 186 -5.75 6.50 8.08
C ARG A 186 -6.84 7.41 7.52
N ILE A 187 -7.90 6.83 6.95
CA ILE A 187 -9.07 7.55 6.41
C ILE A 187 -9.98 8.13 7.50
N MET A 188 -9.90 7.62 8.74
CA MET A 188 -10.63 8.16 9.90
C MET A 188 -9.65 8.68 10.97
N PRO A 189 -9.19 9.95 10.87
CA PRO A 189 -8.33 10.55 11.88
C PRO A 189 -8.97 10.51 13.28
N GLY A 190 -8.21 10.06 14.29
CA GLY A 190 -8.68 9.96 15.67
C GLY A 190 -9.34 8.63 16.03
N ALA A 191 -9.78 7.84 15.03
CA ALA A 191 -10.29 6.51 15.27
C ALA A 191 -9.18 5.56 15.76
N LYS A 192 -9.59 4.54 16.52
CA LYS A 192 -8.75 3.43 16.98
C LYS A 192 -9.37 2.12 16.53
N SER A 193 -8.58 1.06 16.40
CA SER A 193 -9.13 -0.27 16.10
C SER A 193 -10.19 -0.68 17.13
N GLY A 194 -11.33 -1.16 16.64
CA GLY A 194 -12.44 -1.62 17.45
C GLY A 194 -13.67 -1.95 16.59
N GLY A 195 -14.37 -3.03 16.96
CA GLY A 195 -15.54 -3.50 16.22
C GLY A 195 -15.20 -3.76 14.74
N SER A 196 -15.96 -3.12 13.86
CA SER A 196 -15.86 -3.26 12.41
C SER A 196 -14.82 -2.34 11.75
N TYR A 197 -14.01 -1.60 12.51
CA TYR A 197 -12.93 -0.79 11.97
C TYR A 197 -11.59 -1.21 12.58
N GLN A 198 -10.60 -1.51 11.73
CA GLN A 198 -9.29 -1.95 12.15
C GLN A 198 -8.20 -1.14 11.44
N GLY A 199 -7.47 -0.33 12.19
CA GLY A 199 -6.27 0.33 11.71
C GLY A 199 -5.06 -0.59 11.77
N ILE A 200 -4.22 -0.58 10.74
CA ILE A 200 -2.97 -1.36 10.81
C ILE A 200 -2.09 -0.92 11.98
N CYS A 201 -2.09 0.37 12.33
CA CYS A 201 -1.22 0.96 13.36
C CYS A 201 -1.95 1.73 14.48
N TRP A 202 -3.27 1.58 14.65
CA TRP A 202 -4.06 2.33 15.64
C TRP A 202 -5.28 1.59 16.14
#